data_AF-A0A1M7TU83-F1
#
_entry.id   AF-A0A1M7TU83-F1
#
_cell.length_a   1.000
_cell.length_b   1.000
_cell.length_c   1.000
_cell.angle_alpha   90.00
_cell.angle_beta   90.00
_cell.angle_gamma   90.00
#
_symmetry.space_group_name_H-M   'P 1'
#
loop_
_entity.id
_entity.type
_entity.pdbx_description
1 polymer ?
#
loop_
_entity_poly.entity_id
_entity_poly.type
_entity_poly.pdbx_seq_one_letter_code
_entity_poly.pdbx_strand_id
1 'polypeptide(L)' 'MLRISFLFLLALLAAQIFLVSHASAQQGHDACARDVSRFCRAQMNDGDSAVLGCLKQHRARLSRACDKVLTENGQ' A
#
# COMPACT_ATOMS: atom_id res chain seq x y z
N MET A 1 33.53 -8.37 -37.48
CA MET A 1 32.29 -9.18 -37.42
C MET A 1 31.92 -9.59 -36.00
N LEU A 2 32.85 -10.12 -35.19
CA LEU A 2 32.58 -10.53 -33.80
C LEU A 2 32.10 -9.39 -32.86
N ARG A 3 32.63 -8.17 -33.04
CA ARG A 3 32.22 -6.98 -32.27
C ARG A 3 30.77 -6.54 -32.54
N ILE A 4 30.30 -6.64 -33.79
CA ILE A 4 28.93 -6.26 -34.18
C ILE A 4 27.93 -7.28 -33.64
N SER A 5 28.29 -8.57 -33.71
CA SER A 5 27.49 -9.65 -33.10
C SER A 5 27.34 -9.47 -31.58
N PHE A 6 28.41 -9.08 -30.89
CA PHE A 6 28.39 -8.82 -29.45
C PHE A 6 27.47 -7.64 -29.07
N LEU A 7 27.48 -6.56 -29.85
CA LEU A 7 26.58 -5.42 -29.66
C LEU A 7 25.11 -5.80 -29.91
N PHE A 8 24.85 -6.67 -30.89
CA PHE A 8 23.50 -7.15 -31.20
C PHE A 8 22.95 -8.09 -30.11
N LEU A 9 23.80 -8.97 -29.57
CA LEU A 9 23.45 -9.86 -28.45
C LEU A 9 23.14 -9.08 -27.16
N LEU A 10 23.95 -8.06 -26.86
CA LEU A 10 23.72 -7.17 -25.71
C LEU A 10 22.39 -6.42 -25.82
N ALA A 11 22.04 -5.93 -27.02
CA ALA A 11 20.77 -5.26 -27.26
C ALA A 11 19.56 -6.20 -27.12
N LEU A 12 19.68 -7.46 -27.56
CA LEU A 12 18.61 -8.46 -27.42
C LEU A 12 18.34 -8.86 -25.97
N LEU A 13 19.39 -8.95 -25.12
CA LEU A 13 19.24 -9.22 -23.69
C LEU A 13 18.55 -8.07 -22.94
N ALA A 14 18.83 -6.82 -23.31
CA ALA A 14 18.24 -5.64 -22.65
C ALA A 14 16.72 -5.50 -22.93
N ALA A 15 16.23 -6.01 -24.06
CA ALA A 15 14.82 -5.93 -24.44
C ALA A 15 13.88 -6.80 -23.58
N GLN A 16 14.41 -7.80 -22.87
CA GLN A 16 13.61 -8.71 -22.03
C GLN A 16 13.19 -8.11 -20.68
N ILE A 17 13.78 -6.98 -20.27
CA ILE A 17 13.57 -6.39 -18.93
C ILE A 17 12.31 -5.49 -18.90
N PHE A 18 11.79 -5.05 -20.05
CA PHE A 18 10.69 -4.09 -20.13
C PHE A 18 9.26 -4.68 -20.09
N LEU A 19 9.10 -6.01 -20.04
CA LEU A 19 7.78 -6.64 -20.07
C LEU A 19 7.13 -6.87 -18.70
N VAL A 20 7.79 -6.53 -17.60
CA VAL A 20 7.20 -6.63 -16.27
C VAL A 20 6.65 -5.28 -15.82
N SER A 21 5.66 -4.78 -16.56
CA SER A 21 4.74 -3.77 -16.05
C SER A 21 3.87 -4.44 -14.97
N HIS A 22 4.40 -4.59 -13.76
CA HIS A 22 3.58 -4.83 -12.58
C HIS A 22 2.78 -3.54 -12.33
N ALA A 23 1.68 -3.39 -13.04
CA ALA A 23 0.58 -2.56 -12.59
C ALA A 23 -0.01 -3.23 -11.35
N SER A 24 0.64 -3.07 -10.19
CA SER A 24 -0.02 -3.27 -8.90
C SER A 24 -1.03 -2.14 -8.76
N ALA A 25 -2.21 -2.36 -9.34
CA ALA A 25 -3.39 -1.58 -9.04
C ALA A 25 -3.67 -1.74 -7.55
N GLN A 26 -3.05 -0.89 -6.75
CA GLN A 26 -3.19 -0.81 -5.31
C GLN A 26 -4.54 -0.15 -5.00
N GLN A 27 -5.63 -0.79 -5.41
CA GLN A 27 -6.98 -0.52 -4.92
C GLN A 27 -7.20 -1.24 -3.58
N GLY A 28 -6.16 -1.29 -2.75
CA GLY A 28 -6.23 -1.69 -1.36
C GLY A 28 -6.76 -0.52 -0.56
N HIS A 29 -8.07 -0.33 -0.63
CA HIS A 29 -8.80 0.55 0.27
C HIS A 29 -8.33 0.32 1.70
N ASP A 30 -7.80 1.34 2.35
CA ASP A 30 -7.51 1.31 3.78
C ASP A 30 -8.77 0.82 4.50
N ALA A 31 -8.70 -0.36 5.13
CA ALA A 31 -9.87 -0.98 5.78
C ALA A 31 -10.48 -0.05 6.84
N CYS A 32 -9.63 0.84 7.39
CA CYS A 32 -9.98 1.85 8.37
C CYS A 32 -10.40 3.20 7.78
N ALA A 33 -10.25 3.48 6.48
CA ALA A 33 -10.49 4.82 5.92
C ALA A 33 -11.90 5.38 6.22
N ARG A 34 -12.92 4.51 6.15
CA ARG A 34 -14.31 4.89 6.50
C ARG A 34 -14.47 5.18 7.98
N ASP A 35 -13.84 4.38 8.84
CA ASP A 35 -13.93 4.55 10.29
C ASP A 35 -13.15 5.78 10.75
N VAL A 36 -11.97 6.03 10.14
CA VAL A 36 -11.19 7.26 10.36
C VAL A 36 -12.00 8.49 9.97
N SER A 37 -12.64 8.49 8.80
CA SER A 37 -13.46 9.62 8.35
C SER A 37 -14.67 9.87 9.25
N ARG A 38 -15.21 8.83 9.89
CA ARG A 38 -16.41 8.89 10.72
C ARG A 38 -16.13 9.26 12.17
N PHE A 39 -15.07 8.70 12.75
CA PHE A 39 -14.76 8.81 14.19
C PHE A 39 -13.53 9.68 14.46
N CYS A 40 -12.55 9.67 13.57
CA CYS A 40 -11.22 10.25 13.79
C CYS A 40 -10.90 11.40 12.82
N ARG A 41 -11.92 12.06 12.27
CA ARG A 41 -11.75 13.14 11.29
C ARG A 41 -10.89 14.29 11.81
N ALA A 42 -10.95 14.58 13.11
CA ALA A 42 -10.15 15.62 13.74
C ALA A 42 -8.66 15.26 13.77
N GLN A 43 -8.32 13.97 13.95
CA GLN A 43 -6.94 13.48 14.04
C GLN A 43 -6.28 13.22 12.68
N MET A 44 -7.02 13.30 11.57
CA MET A 44 -6.46 13.06 10.23
C MET A 44 -5.32 14.01 9.87
N ASN A 45 -5.33 15.23 10.43
CA ASN A 45 -4.30 16.23 10.17
C ASN A 45 -3.11 16.15 11.14
N ASP A 46 -3.24 15.36 12.20
CA ASP A 46 -2.23 15.19 13.25
C ASP A 46 -1.26 14.01 12.94
N GLY A 47 -1.56 13.26 11.88
CA GLY A 47 -0.75 12.14 11.38
C GLY A 47 -1.21 10.77 11.87
N ASP A 48 -0.55 9.73 11.37
CA ASP A 48 -0.99 8.33 11.52
C ASP A 48 -1.02 7.84 12.97
N SER A 49 -0.10 8.31 13.82
CA SER A 49 -0.06 7.93 15.25
C SER A 49 -1.28 8.47 16.02
N ALA A 50 -1.72 9.68 15.70
CA ALA A 50 -2.92 10.29 16.30
C ALA A 50 -4.18 9.60 15.80
N VAL A 51 -4.26 9.29 14.50
CA VAL A 51 -5.35 8.51 13.91
C VAL A 51 -5.42 7.13 14.55
N LEU A 52 -4.29 6.45 14.72
CA LEU A 52 -4.20 5.14 15.33
C LEU A 52 -4.64 5.16 16.80
N GLY A 53 -4.21 6.16 17.58
CA GLY A 53 -4.69 6.37 18.95
C GLY A 53 -6.21 6.57 19.01
N CYS A 54 -6.75 7.39 18.11
CA CYS A 54 -8.19 7.59 18.01
C CYS A 54 -8.94 6.30 17.63
N LEU A 55 -8.43 5.52 16.68
CA LEU A 55 -9.01 4.24 16.30
C LEU A 55 -9.03 3.27 17.49
N LYS A 56 -7.95 3.18 18.28
CA LYS A 56 -7.91 2.36 19.51
C LYS A 56 -8.97 2.79 20.53
N GLN A 57 -9.15 4.09 20.72
CA GLN A 57 -10.17 4.60 21.64
C GLN A 57 -11.60 4.32 21.17
N HIS A 58 -11.80 4.22 19.86
CA HIS A 58 -13.09 3.91 19.23
C HIS A 58 -13.24 2.46 18.79
N ARG A 59 -12.37 1.54 19.22
CA ARG A 59 -12.30 0.15 18.73
C ARG A 59 -13.65 -0.58 18.72
N ALA A 60 -14.44 -0.41 19.79
CA ALA A 60 -15.77 -1.02 19.92
C ALA A 60 -16.80 -0.51 18.89
N ARG A 61 -16.53 0.60 18.20
CA ARG A 61 -17.41 1.23 17.20
C ARG A 61 -16.87 1.12 15.78
N LEU A 62 -15.66 0.59 15.59
CA LEU A 62 -15.05 0.40 14.29
C LEU A 62 -15.78 -0.71 13.52
N SER A 63 -15.63 -0.68 12.19
CA SER A 63 -16.05 -1.80 11.36
C SER A 63 -15.22 -3.05 11.67
N ARG A 64 -15.81 -4.23 11.46
CA ARG A 64 -15.10 -5.52 11.63
C ARG A 64 -13.82 -5.60 10.80
N ALA A 65 -13.80 -4.94 9.63
CA ALA A 65 -12.63 -4.90 8.76
C ALA A 65 -11.47 -4.11 9.40
N CYS A 66 -11.74 -2.92 9.93
CA CYS A 66 -10.72 -2.11 10.59
C CYS A 66 -10.25 -2.75 11.91
N ASP A 67 -11.16 -3.31 12.71
CA ASP A 67 -10.79 -3.99 13.96
C ASP A 67 -9.93 -5.24 13.71
N LYS A 68 -10.24 -6.00 12.64
CA LYS A 68 -9.41 -7.13 12.21
C LYS A 68 -8.00 -6.66 11.85
N VAL A 69 -7.87 -5.59 11.06
CA VAL A 69 -6.55 -5.03 10.69
C VAL A 69 -5.78 -4.57 11.92
N LEU A 70 -6.42 -3.86 12.85
CA LEU A 70 -5.76 -3.45 14.09
C LEU A 70 -5.27 -4.66 14.89
N THR A 71 -6.11 -5.69 15.03
CA THR A 71 -5.77 -6.91 15.77
C THR A 71 -4.64 -7.70 15.09
N GLU A 72 -4.67 -7.84 13.76
CA GLU A 72 -3.62 -8.50 12.98
C GLU A 72 -2.27 -7.76 13.04
N ASN A 73 -2.31 -6.43 13.20
CA ASN A 73 -1.13 -5.58 13.36
C ASN A 73 -0.71 -5.38 14.83
N GLY A 74 -1.29 -6.12 15.78
CA GLY A 74 -0.93 -6.07 17.20
C GLY A 74 -1.28 -4.75 17.89
N GLN A 75 -2.26 -4.02 17.36
CA GLN A 75 -2.69 -2.71 17.86
C GLN A 75 -3.68 -2.81 19.02
#